data_AF-A0A084SM90-F1
#
_entry.id   AF-A0A084SM90-F1
#
_cell.length_a   1.000
_cell.length_b   1.000
_cell.length_c   1.000
_cell.angle_alpha   90.00
_cell.angle_beta   90.00
_cell.angle_gamma   90.00
#
_symmetry.space_group_name_H-M   'P 1'
#
loop_
_entity.id
_entity.type
_entity.pdbx_description
1 polymer ?
#
loop_
_entity_poly.entity_id
_entity_poly.type
_entity_poly.pdbx_seq_one_letter_code
_entity_poly.pdbx_strand_id
1 'polypeptide(L)'
;MKFSAEQLLAIVSNYWPSEDPDVSYGLVRTPARERFDELWKRELQKIDQWRSFLDSFRAELPGFTLSDITAPVDASFRCGAYSTEDRQQTQCEWVVVGCLSILAPVYTVYGVQYTYDGGKRRHEVFFEPLPSEMRAPADLIASRIEARFEASALPRELAETPIPLYVEPRKPPDTTLFHALFIGDPERVP
;
A
#
# COMPACT_ATOMS: atom_id res chain seq x y z
N MET A 1 -13.36 -11.36 7.06
CA MET A 1 -14.18 -11.70 5.87
C MET A 1 -13.27 -12.33 4.83
N LYS A 2 -13.67 -13.37 4.09
CA LYS A 2 -12.82 -13.97 3.04
C LYS A 2 -13.32 -13.53 1.67
N PHE A 3 -12.48 -12.83 0.92
CA PHE A 3 -12.75 -12.47 -0.47
C PHE A 3 -12.13 -13.49 -1.43
N SER A 4 -12.79 -13.73 -2.56
CA SER A 4 -12.18 -14.43 -3.71
C SER A 4 -11.50 -13.45 -4.65
N ALA A 5 -10.64 -13.95 -5.55
CA ALA A 5 -10.00 -13.16 -6.59
C ALA A 5 -11.04 -12.45 -7.48
N GLU A 6 -12.11 -13.15 -7.87
CA GLU A 6 -13.17 -12.64 -8.73
C GLU A 6 -13.95 -11.51 -8.05
N GLN A 7 -14.20 -11.62 -6.74
CA GLN A 7 -14.87 -10.58 -5.97
C GLN A 7 -14.02 -9.32 -5.90
N LEU A 8 -12.72 -9.46 -5.61
CA LEU A 8 -11.80 -8.33 -5.58
C LEU A 8 -11.65 -7.71 -6.96
N LEU A 9 -11.50 -8.52 -8.01
CA LEU A 9 -11.45 -8.05 -9.40
C LEU A 9 -12.70 -7.25 -9.77
N ALA A 10 -13.88 -7.76 -9.43
CA ALA A 10 -15.15 -7.06 -9.68
C ALA A 10 -15.21 -5.70 -8.98
N ILE A 11 -14.69 -5.60 -7.75
CA ILE A 11 -14.59 -4.33 -7.02
C ILE A 11 -13.63 -3.37 -7.75
N VAL A 12 -12.39 -3.80 -8.00
CA VAL A 12 -11.35 -2.92 -8.54
C VAL A 12 -11.62 -2.50 -9.99
N SER A 13 -12.34 -3.30 -10.76
CA SER A 13 -12.75 -2.99 -12.15
C SER A 13 -13.71 -1.79 -12.24
N ASN A 14 -14.32 -1.38 -11.13
CA ASN A 14 -15.10 -0.14 -11.11
C ASN A 14 -14.22 1.11 -11.14
N TYR A 15 -12.98 1.02 -10.67
CA TYR A 15 -12.12 2.17 -10.40
C TYR A 15 -10.90 2.26 -11.33
N TRP A 16 -10.52 1.15 -11.95
CA TRP A 16 -9.40 1.09 -12.90
C TRP A 16 -9.89 0.77 -14.31
N PRO A 17 -9.31 1.37 -15.34
CA PRO A 17 -9.68 1.09 -16.72
C PRO A 17 -9.14 -0.27 -17.19
N SER A 18 -9.89 -0.94 -18.05
CA SER A 18 -9.50 -2.19 -18.73
C SER A 18 -8.85 -1.96 -20.11
N GLU A 19 -8.94 -0.73 -20.63
CA GLU A 19 -8.31 -0.29 -21.87
C GLU A 19 -7.16 0.66 -21.55
N ASP A 20 -6.10 0.67 -22.37
CA ASP A 20 -4.96 1.57 -22.16
C ASP A 20 -5.48 3.01 -22.17
N PRO A 21 -5.42 3.73 -21.04
CA PRO A 21 -5.77 5.14 -21.05
C PRO A 21 -4.72 5.83 -21.94
N ASP A 22 -5.19 6.33 -23.08
CA ASP A 22 -4.38 7.01 -24.09
C ASP A 22 -3.36 7.95 -23.43
N VAL A 23 -2.14 8.01 -24.01
CA VAL A 23 -0.79 8.40 -23.51
C VAL A 23 -0.67 9.34 -22.29
N SER A 24 -1.68 10.14 -22.00
CA SER A 24 -1.82 10.97 -20.82
C SER A 24 -2.51 10.25 -19.64
N TYR A 25 -1.77 9.32 -19.02
CA TYR A 25 -2.12 8.76 -17.71
C TYR A 25 -2.43 9.91 -16.73
N GLY A 26 -3.61 9.88 -16.11
CA GLY A 26 -4.05 10.85 -15.11
C GLY A 26 -4.62 12.19 -15.61
N LEU A 27 -4.51 12.53 -16.90
CA LEU A 27 -5.08 13.80 -17.45
C LEU A 27 -6.41 13.60 -18.17
N VAL A 28 -6.70 12.40 -18.67
CA VAL A 28 -7.99 12.09 -19.32
C VAL A 28 -9.00 11.73 -18.24
N ARG A 29 -10.09 12.52 -18.17
CA ARG A 29 -11.25 12.18 -17.36
C ARG A 29 -11.94 10.95 -17.95
N THR A 30 -11.71 9.80 -17.34
CA THR A 30 -12.48 8.58 -17.61
C THR A 30 -13.52 8.38 -16.50
N PRO A 31 -14.66 7.72 -16.76
CA PRO A 31 -15.63 7.42 -15.71
C PRO A 31 -15.04 6.62 -14.53
N ALA A 32 -14.05 5.74 -14.80
CA ALA A 32 -13.33 5.02 -13.76
C ALA A 32 -12.52 5.96 -12.86
N ARG A 33 -11.81 6.91 -13.47
CA ARG A 33 -11.04 7.92 -12.74
C ARG A 33 -11.93 8.84 -11.90
N GLU A 34 -13.06 9.28 -12.45
CA GLU A 34 -14.02 10.11 -11.70
C GLU A 34 -14.56 9.36 -10.47
N ARG A 35 -14.93 8.08 -10.61
CA ARG A 35 -15.34 7.25 -9.48
C ARG A 35 -14.24 7.09 -8.44
N PHE A 36 -12.99 6.91 -8.87
CA PHE A 36 -11.85 6.80 -7.96
C PHE A 36 -11.61 8.12 -7.21
N ASP A 37 -11.62 9.26 -7.91
CA ASP A 37 -11.41 10.58 -7.29
C ASP A 37 -12.54 10.94 -6.31
N GLU A 38 -13.80 10.59 -6.62
CA GLU A 38 -14.94 10.75 -5.71
C GLU A 38 -14.82 9.86 -4.47
N LEU A 39 -14.44 8.60 -4.66
CA LEU A 39 -14.17 7.70 -3.56
C LEU A 39 -13.04 8.25 -2.68
N TRP A 40 -11.94 8.69 -3.27
CA TRP A 40 -10.81 9.25 -2.54
C TRP A 40 -11.22 10.46 -1.71
N LYS A 41 -11.99 11.40 -2.28
CA LYS A 41 -12.52 12.57 -1.55
C LYS A 41 -13.38 12.17 -0.35
N ARG A 42 -14.19 11.12 -0.49
CA ARG A 42 -15.03 10.61 0.59
C ARG A 42 -14.19 9.95 1.67
N GLU A 43 -13.26 9.09 1.29
CA GLU A 43 -12.42 8.36 2.25
C GLU A 43 -11.45 9.29 2.96
N LEU A 44 -10.92 10.32 2.29
CA LEU A 44 -10.04 11.32 2.91
C LEU A 44 -10.68 12.05 4.10
N GLN A 45 -12.02 12.09 4.22
CA GLN A 45 -12.69 12.59 5.43
C GLN A 45 -12.35 11.78 6.69
N LYS A 46 -11.81 10.56 6.54
CA LYS A 46 -11.39 9.65 7.60
C LYS A 46 -9.88 9.75 7.89
N ILE A 47 -9.15 10.66 7.26
CA ILE A 47 -7.68 10.75 7.43
C ILE A 47 -7.27 11.04 8.88
N ASP A 48 -8.06 11.83 9.62
CA ASP A 48 -7.77 12.12 11.03
C ASP A 48 -8.01 10.88 11.91
N GLN A 49 -8.97 10.03 11.55
CA GLN A 49 -9.15 8.73 12.19
C GLN A 49 -7.96 7.81 11.93
N TRP A 50 -7.43 7.80 10.69
CA TRP A 50 -6.22 7.05 10.34
C TRP A 50 -5.01 7.54 11.13
N ARG A 51 -4.76 8.86 11.18
CA ARG A 51 -3.65 9.44 11.92
C ARG A 51 -3.74 9.18 13.42
N SER A 52 -4.93 9.36 14.00
CA SER A 52 -5.18 9.05 15.42
C SER A 52 -4.95 7.57 15.73
N PHE A 53 -5.30 6.68 14.80
CA PHE A 53 -4.98 5.25 14.91
C PHE A 53 -3.46 5.02 14.97
N LEU A 54 -2.69 5.60 14.05
CA LEU A 54 -1.22 5.48 14.06
C LEU A 54 -0.61 6.04 15.35
N ASP A 55 -1.10 7.18 15.83
CA ASP A 55 -0.61 7.79 17.06
C ASP A 55 -0.88 6.89 18.30
N SER A 56 -1.96 6.11 18.29
CA SER A 56 -2.36 5.29 19.44
C SER A 56 -1.39 4.15 19.79
N PHE A 57 -0.63 3.64 18.81
CA PHE A 57 0.33 2.54 19.03
C PHE A 57 1.77 2.91 18.67
N ARG A 58 2.06 4.19 18.37
CA ARG A 58 3.43 4.65 18.11
C ARG A 58 4.38 4.33 19.27
N ALA A 59 3.91 4.45 20.51
CA ALA A 59 4.69 4.13 21.71
C ALA A 59 5.01 2.63 21.87
N GLU A 60 4.28 1.77 21.18
CA GLU A 60 4.48 0.30 21.22
C GLU A 60 5.54 -0.18 20.22
N LEU A 61 6.09 0.73 19.41
CA LEU A 61 7.16 0.47 18.45
C LEU A 61 8.49 1.10 18.92
N PRO A 62 9.09 0.64 20.03
CA PRO A 62 10.37 1.17 20.46
C PRO A 62 11.44 0.89 19.40
N GLY A 63 12.27 1.90 19.11
CA GLY A 63 13.29 1.80 18.06
C GLY A 63 12.78 2.08 16.65
N PHE A 64 11.50 2.43 16.47
CA PHE A 64 10.95 2.81 15.17
C PHE A 64 10.22 4.15 15.20
N THR A 65 10.21 4.84 14.07
CA THR A 65 9.31 5.96 13.82
C THR A 65 8.18 5.53 12.90
N LEU A 66 6.95 5.69 13.36
CA LEU A 66 5.74 5.44 12.57
C LEU A 66 5.20 6.76 12.00
N SER A 67 5.08 6.83 10.67
CA SER A 67 4.62 8.01 9.92
C SER A 67 3.45 7.67 9.00
N ASP A 68 2.50 8.60 8.82
CA ASP A 68 1.51 8.55 7.75
C ASP A 68 2.20 8.87 6.42
N ILE A 69 2.07 7.96 5.45
CA ILE A 69 2.64 8.09 4.10
C ILE A 69 1.56 7.90 3.02
N THR A 70 0.30 8.15 3.37
CA THR A 70 -0.83 8.11 2.44
C THR A 70 -0.61 9.08 1.28
N ALA A 71 -0.82 8.66 0.04
CA ALA A 71 -0.78 9.55 -1.12
C ALA A 71 -2.07 9.44 -1.98
N PRO A 72 -2.54 10.54 -2.61
CA PRO A 72 -3.82 10.56 -3.32
C PRO A 72 -3.95 9.66 -4.56
N VAL A 73 -2.84 9.12 -5.05
CA VAL A 73 -2.82 8.24 -6.22
C VAL A 73 -3.01 6.77 -5.87
N ASP A 74 -2.94 6.45 -4.56
CA ASP A 74 -2.98 5.09 -4.05
C ASP A 74 -4.39 4.71 -3.61
N ALA A 75 -4.74 3.44 -3.78
CA ALA A 75 -6.02 2.90 -3.33
C ALA A 75 -6.01 2.53 -1.84
N SER A 76 -5.19 3.19 -1.01
CA SER A 76 -5.02 2.84 0.40
C SER A 76 -4.63 4.00 1.31
N PHE A 77 -5.03 3.92 2.58
CA PHE A 77 -4.34 4.62 3.66
C PHE A 77 -3.06 3.87 4.01
N ARG A 78 -1.98 4.60 4.25
CA ARG A 78 -0.66 4.00 4.43
C ARG A 78 0.11 4.57 5.60
N CYS A 79 0.93 3.71 6.20
CA CYS A 79 1.92 4.09 7.19
C CYS A 79 3.27 3.45 6.88
N GLY A 80 4.35 4.16 7.21
CA GLY A 80 5.72 3.66 7.14
C GLY A 80 6.33 3.58 8.54
N ALA A 81 6.89 2.43 8.89
CA ALA A 81 7.71 2.22 10.06
C ALA A 81 9.19 2.17 9.64
N TYR A 82 9.96 3.12 10.15
CA TYR A 82 11.38 3.32 9.84
C TYR A 82 12.20 3.07 11.11
N SER A 83 13.35 2.41 11.00
CA SER A 83 14.32 2.32 12.11
C SER A 83 14.72 3.72 12.58
N THR A 84 14.72 3.97 13.89
CA THR A 84 15.17 5.25 14.44
C THR A 84 16.68 5.44 14.31
N GLU A 85 17.44 4.34 14.31
CA GLU A 85 18.91 4.36 14.16
C GLU A 85 19.28 4.80 12.74
N ASP A 86 18.62 4.22 11.74
CA ASP A 86 18.86 4.49 10.32
C ASP A 86 18.30 5.84 9.88
N ARG A 87 17.49 6.52 10.71
CA ARG A 87 16.99 7.87 10.41
C ARG A 87 17.99 8.96 10.84
N GLN A 88 18.86 8.65 11.79
CA GLN A 88 19.94 9.54 12.23
C GLN A 88 21.17 9.42 11.32
N GLN A 89 21.41 8.22 10.79
CA GLN A 89 22.32 8.03 9.66
C GLN A 89 21.54 8.45 8.41
N THR A 90 22.13 9.19 7.47
CA THR A 90 21.44 9.78 6.31
C THR A 90 20.87 8.76 5.29
N GLN A 91 20.74 7.49 5.67
CA GLN A 91 20.28 6.38 4.83
C GLN A 91 19.44 5.44 5.69
N CYS A 92 18.11 5.52 5.55
CA CYS A 92 17.25 4.47 6.00
C CYS A 92 17.48 3.25 5.09
N GLU A 93 17.91 2.11 5.64
CA GLU A 93 18.20 0.93 4.83
C GLU A 93 16.94 0.17 4.44
N TRP A 94 15.85 0.34 5.20
CA TRP A 94 14.58 -0.29 4.90
C TRP A 94 13.39 0.37 5.60
N VAL A 95 12.19 0.09 5.11
CA VAL A 95 10.91 0.55 5.67
C VAL A 95 9.89 -0.58 5.64
N VAL A 96 9.07 -0.68 6.68
CA VAL A 96 7.87 -1.52 6.67
C VAL A 96 6.66 -0.66 6.41
N VAL A 97 5.87 -1.03 5.40
CA VAL A 97 4.69 -0.31 4.96
C VAL A 97 3.44 -1.10 5.31
N GLY A 98 2.54 -0.48 6.05
CA GLY A 98 1.18 -0.96 6.25
C GLY A 98 0.21 -0.23 5.33
N CYS A 99 -0.63 -0.97 4.61
CA CYS A 99 -1.66 -0.44 3.72
C CYS A 99 -3.03 -0.96 4.11
N LEU A 100 -3.99 -0.06 4.29
CA LEU A 100 -5.41 -0.37 4.43
C LEU A 100 -6.14 0.08 3.15
N SER A 101 -6.71 -0.86 2.39
CA SER A 101 -7.40 -0.53 1.14
C SER A 101 -8.63 0.32 1.41
N ILE A 102 -8.84 1.32 0.55
CA ILE A 102 -10.08 2.11 0.53
C ILE A 102 -11.16 1.51 -0.38
N LEU A 103 -10.82 0.46 -1.16
CA LEU A 103 -11.72 -0.19 -2.10
C LEU A 103 -12.45 -1.39 -1.47
N ALA A 104 -11.78 -2.10 -0.56
CA ALA A 104 -12.31 -3.29 0.13
C ALA A 104 -11.74 -3.35 1.56
N PRO A 105 -12.40 -4.05 2.51
CA PRO A 105 -11.91 -4.20 3.88
C PRO A 105 -10.79 -5.24 3.95
N VAL A 106 -9.69 -4.96 3.25
CA VAL A 106 -8.47 -5.75 3.19
C VAL A 106 -7.27 -4.87 3.48
N TYR A 107 -6.24 -5.47 4.07
CA TYR A 107 -4.98 -4.80 4.34
C TYR A 107 -3.80 -5.66 3.87
N THR A 108 -2.63 -5.05 3.76
CA THR A 108 -1.37 -5.75 3.53
C THR A 108 -0.24 -5.03 4.27
N VAL A 109 0.80 -5.78 4.61
CA VAL A 109 2.04 -5.24 5.16
C VAL A 109 3.19 -5.79 4.35
N TYR A 110 4.08 -4.92 3.89
CA TYR A 110 5.24 -5.30 3.08
C TYR A 110 6.47 -4.51 3.50
N GLY A 111 7.65 -5.06 3.22
CA GLY A 111 8.94 -4.41 3.46
C GLY A 111 9.51 -3.84 2.18
N VAL A 112 10.28 -2.77 2.28
CA VAL A 112 11.12 -2.26 1.20
C VAL A 112 12.52 -2.06 1.74
N GLN A 113 13.52 -2.68 1.12
CA GLN A 113 14.93 -2.44 1.42
C GLN A 113 15.56 -1.61 0.32
N TYR A 114 16.44 -0.70 0.72
CA TYR A 114 17.22 0.15 -0.16
C TYR A 114 18.68 -0.29 -0.12
N THR A 115 19.22 -0.63 -1.29
CA THR A 115 20.64 -0.95 -1.44
C THR A 115 21.32 0.09 -2.32
N TYR A 116 22.57 0.42 -2.01
CA TYR A 116 23.37 1.35 -2.81
C TYR A 116 24.45 0.58 -3.56
N ASP A 117 24.37 0.55 -4.89
CA ASP A 117 25.37 -0.07 -5.76
C ASP A 117 25.93 0.99 -6.72
N GLY A 118 27.21 1.36 -6.55
CA GLY A 118 27.89 2.32 -7.41
C GLY A 118 27.23 3.71 -7.49
N GLY A 119 26.59 4.16 -6.41
CA GLY A 119 25.86 5.45 -6.35
C GLY A 119 24.42 5.38 -6.89
N LYS A 120 23.96 4.22 -7.36
CA LYS A 120 22.55 3.99 -7.71
C LYS A 120 21.83 3.31 -6.55
N ARG A 121 20.70 3.89 -6.14
CA ARG A 121 19.78 3.29 -5.18
C ARG A 121 18.95 2.21 -5.91
N ARG A 122 19.04 0.97 -5.43
CA ARG A 122 18.17 -0.14 -5.80
C ARG A 122 17.16 -0.37 -4.67
N HIS A 123 16.01 -0.91 -5.05
CA HIS A 123 14.89 -1.15 -4.16
C HIS A 123 14.53 -2.64 -4.28
N GLU A 124 14.34 -3.30 -3.15
CA GLU A 124 13.82 -4.66 -3.10
C GLU A 124 12.56 -4.67 -2.23
N VAL A 125 11.47 -5.19 -2.78
CA VAL A 125 10.18 -5.29 -2.09
C VAL A 125 10.00 -6.70 -1.55
N PHE A 126 9.75 -6.80 -0.27
CA PHE A 126 9.51 -8.05 0.43
C PHE A 126 8.03 -8.14 0.81
N PHE A 127 7.36 -9.18 0.33
CA PHE A 127 6.11 -9.66 0.91
C PHE A 127 6.41 -10.77 1.92
N GLU A 128 5.38 -11.40 2.50
CA GLU A 128 5.60 -12.53 3.41
C GLU A 128 6.36 -13.69 2.72
N PRO A 129 7.41 -14.25 3.36
CA PRO A 129 7.97 -13.89 4.67
C PRO A 129 8.91 -12.67 4.62
N LEU A 130 8.75 -11.75 5.58
CA LEU A 130 9.62 -10.58 5.70
C LEU A 130 10.99 -10.92 6.33
N PRO A 131 12.06 -10.15 6.01
CA PRO A 131 13.33 -10.17 6.73
C PRO A 131 13.16 -10.00 8.24
N SER A 132 14.05 -10.58 9.05
CA SER A 132 13.92 -10.64 10.51
C SER A 132 13.74 -9.27 11.16
N GLU A 133 14.46 -8.25 10.68
CA GLU A 133 14.42 -6.88 11.20
C GLU A 133 13.06 -6.22 10.97
N MET A 134 12.34 -6.65 9.93
CA MET A 134 11.06 -6.08 9.51
C MET A 134 9.85 -6.74 10.17
N ARG A 135 10.00 -7.94 10.75
CA ARG A 135 8.87 -8.72 11.28
C ARG A 135 8.17 -8.07 12.45
N ALA A 136 8.92 -7.62 13.46
CA ALA A 136 8.34 -7.02 14.65
C ALA A 136 7.44 -5.80 14.34
N PRO A 137 7.89 -4.80 13.56
CA PRO A 137 7.01 -3.71 13.17
C PRO A 137 5.86 -4.16 12.27
N ALA A 138 6.07 -5.15 11.39
CA ALA A 138 5.03 -5.66 10.52
C ALA A 138 3.89 -6.35 11.27
N ASP A 139 4.22 -7.25 12.20
CA ASP A 139 3.27 -8.00 13.03
C ASP A 139 2.43 -7.05 13.88
N LEU A 140 3.05 -6.02 14.46
CA LEU A 140 2.35 -5.03 15.26
C LEU A 140 1.40 -4.18 14.40
N ILE A 141 1.85 -3.69 13.24
CA ILE A 141 0.98 -2.94 12.32
C ILE A 141 -0.21 -3.80 11.87
N ALA A 142 0.04 -5.04 11.46
CA ALA A 142 -0.99 -5.98 11.03
C ALA A 142 -2.04 -6.20 12.13
N SER A 143 -1.60 -6.57 13.33
CA SER A 143 -2.47 -6.81 14.48
C SER A 143 -3.33 -5.59 14.83
N ARG A 144 -2.74 -4.38 14.76
CA ARG A 144 -3.45 -3.14 15.06
C ARG A 144 -4.48 -2.80 13.99
N ILE A 145 -4.18 -3.03 12.71
CA ILE A 145 -5.15 -2.83 11.63
C ILE A 145 -6.35 -3.77 11.79
N GLU A 146 -6.11 -5.07 12.00
CA GLU A 146 -7.19 -6.06 12.19
C GLU A 146 -8.10 -5.70 13.36
N ALA A 147 -7.51 -5.33 14.50
CA ALA A 147 -8.25 -5.00 15.71
C ALA A 147 -9.12 -3.74 15.55
N ARG A 148 -8.76 -2.80 14.66
CA ARG A 148 -9.39 -1.47 14.58
C ARG A 148 -10.36 -1.30 13.42
N PHE A 149 -10.09 -1.93 12.28
CA PHE A 149 -10.79 -1.64 11.01
C PHE A 149 -11.63 -2.80 10.49
N GLU A 150 -11.73 -3.91 11.22
CA GLU A 150 -12.44 -5.13 10.78
C GLU A 150 -11.97 -5.63 9.40
N ALA A 151 -10.74 -5.29 9.04
CA ALA A 151 -10.11 -5.70 7.79
C ALA A 151 -9.47 -7.07 7.94
N SER A 152 -9.27 -7.77 6.82
CA SER A 152 -8.57 -9.05 6.78
C SER A 152 -7.31 -8.94 5.93
N ALA A 153 -6.25 -9.66 6.30
CA ALA A 153 -5.02 -9.69 5.52
C ALA A 153 -5.34 -10.19 4.10
N LEU A 154 -4.84 -9.50 3.07
CA LEU A 154 -4.90 -10.00 1.71
C LEU A 154 -3.89 -11.15 1.58
N PRO A 155 -4.33 -12.40 1.33
CA PRO A 155 -3.41 -13.52 1.10
C PRO A 155 -2.49 -13.24 -0.07
N ARG A 156 -1.23 -13.68 0.03
CA ARG A 156 -0.21 -13.45 -0.99
C ARG A 156 -0.65 -13.98 -2.36
N GLU A 157 -1.29 -15.14 -2.40
CA GLU A 157 -1.76 -15.77 -3.63
C GLU A 157 -2.82 -14.89 -4.33
N LEU A 158 -3.67 -14.21 -3.57
CA LEU A 158 -4.63 -13.24 -4.12
C LEU A 158 -3.92 -11.95 -4.54
N ALA A 159 -3.00 -11.44 -3.72
CA ALA A 159 -2.24 -10.23 -4.00
C ALA A 159 -1.46 -10.31 -5.32
N GLU A 160 -0.85 -11.47 -5.59
CA GLU A 160 -0.05 -11.75 -6.80
C GLU A 160 -0.89 -12.12 -8.02
N THR A 161 -2.22 -12.24 -7.90
CA THR A 161 -3.10 -12.58 -9.02
C THR A 161 -3.05 -11.49 -10.09
N PRO A 162 -2.61 -11.79 -11.33
CA PRO A 162 -2.61 -10.83 -12.44
C PRO A 162 -4.02 -10.41 -12.84
N ILE A 163 -4.18 -9.16 -13.23
CA ILE A 163 -5.48 -8.59 -13.64
C ILE A 163 -5.35 -7.78 -14.94
N PRO A 164 -6.41 -7.74 -15.77
CA PRO A 164 -6.41 -7.01 -17.03
C PRO A 164 -6.78 -5.53 -16.85
N LEU A 165 -6.27 -4.87 -15.81
CA LEU A 165 -6.55 -3.46 -15.49
C LEU A 165 -5.26 -2.65 -15.50
N TYR A 166 -5.35 -1.37 -15.88
CA TYR A 166 -4.23 -0.44 -15.85
C TYR A 166 -4.23 0.33 -14.52
N VAL A 167 -3.13 0.25 -13.78
CA VAL A 167 -2.96 0.90 -12.47
C VAL A 167 -1.61 1.62 -12.47
N GLU A 168 -1.60 2.93 -12.64
CA GLU A 168 -0.37 3.69 -12.87
C GLU A 168 0.71 3.40 -11.80
N PRO A 169 1.97 3.11 -12.21
CA PRO A 169 2.50 3.04 -13.58
C PRO A 169 2.39 1.65 -14.25
N ARG A 170 1.76 0.68 -13.60
CA ARG A 170 1.63 -0.71 -14.07
C ARG A 170 0.59 -0.84 -15.18
N LYS A 171 0.89 -1.73 -16.12
CA LYS A 171 0.00 -2.13 -17.21
C LYS A 171 -0.15 -3.66 -17.18
N PRO A 172 -1.25 -4.22 -17.71
CA PRO A 172 -1.33 -5.66 -17.96
C PRO A 172 -0.19 -6.11 -18.91
N PRO A 173 0.38 -7.32 -18.73
CA PRO A 173 0.00 -8.35 -17.75
C PRO A 173 0.66 -8.20 -16.36
N ASP A 174 1.49 -7.19 -16.15
CA ASP A 174 2.28 -7.01 -14.92
C ASP A 174 1.47 -6.40 -13.75
N THR A 175 0.23 -6.01 -14.01
CA THR A 175 -0.67 -5.48 -12.99
C THR A 175 -1.34 -6.62 -12.22
N THR A 176 -1.44 -6.48 -10.90
CA THR A 176 -1.98 -7.50 -10.01
C THR A 176 -3.04 -6.89 -9.08
N LEU A 177 -3.78 -7.74 -8.37
CA LEU A 177 -4.73 -7.28 -7.35
C LEU A 177 -4.07 -6.44 -6.26
N PHE A 178 -2.82 -6.74 -5.87
CA PHE A 178 -2.06 -5.88 -4.95
C PHE A 178 -1.99 -4.43 -5.45
N HIS A 179 -1.60 -4.26 -6.72
CA HIS A 179 -1.44 -2.94 -7.31
C HIS A 179 -2.77 -2.17 -7.29
N ALA A 180 -3.85 -2.81 -7.72
CA ALA A 180 -5.17 -2.21 -7.80
C ALA A 180 -5.80 -1.92 -6.43
N LEU A 181 -5.50 -2.71 -5.40
CA LEU A 181 -6.08 -2.56 -4.06
C LEU A 181 -5.31 -1.59 -3.17
N PHE A 182 -4.01 -1.37 -3.43
CA PHE A 182 -3.15 -0.62 -2.52
C PHE A 182 -2.32 0.45 -3.21
N ILE A 183 -1.34 0.07 -4.03
CA ILE A 183 -0.30 0.95 -4.57
C ILE A 183 0.26 0.40 -5.89
N GLY A 184 0.32 1.23 -6.93
CA GLY A 184 0.88 0.84 -8.24
C GLY A 184 2.42 0.67 -8.24
N ASP A 185 3.12 1.41 -7.39
CA ASP A 185 4.59 1.42 -7.33
C ASP A 185 5.12 1.19 -5.90
N PRO A 186 5.06 -0.06 -5.38
CA PRO A 186 5.42 -0.39 -3.98
C PRO A 186 6.85 -0.02 -3.58
N GLU A 187 7.75 0.11 -4.56
CA GLU A 187 9.17 0.44 -4.38
C GLU A 187 9.39 1.92 -3.98
N ARG A 188 8.42 2.79 -4.30
CA ARG A 188 8.47 4.23 -4.08
C ARG A 188 7.83 4.64 -2.76
N VAL A 189 8.55 4.39 -1.68
CA VAL A 189 8.18 4.87 -0.34
C VAL A 189 8.93 6.17 -0.01
N PRO A 190 8.24 7.20 0.53
CA PRO A 190 8.85 8.48 0.93
C PRO A 190 9.94 8.38 1.99
#